data_AF-A0A4Q7YQH3-F1
#
_entry.id   AF-A0A4Q7YQH3-F1
#
_cell.length_a   1.000
_cell.length_b   1.000
_cell.length_c   1.000
_cell.angle_alpha   90.00
_cell.angle_beta   90.00
_cell.angle_gamma   90.00
#
_symmetry.space_group_name_H-M   'P 1'
#
loop_
_entity.id
_entity.type
_entity.pdbx_description
1 polymer ?
#
loop_
_entity_poly.entity_id
_entity_poly.type
_entity_poly.pdbx_seq_one_letter_code
_entity_poly.pdbx_strand_id
1 'polypeptide(L)'
;MRLGTLTLAGCLLSSTLVAVAADRNWQTGTLTATERQKIRQGSTMTTNSDSSAKDRGNGSDYSQNSTTTKTDNYENYQVYTIQSGDTIYTASEHLLFPWSKPAGITLGKPMKFAVEKGSMYILDDDGKQHKATVTGTALKQ
;
A
#
# COMPACT_ATOMS: atom_id res chain seq x y z
N MET A 1 50.04 -37.44 24.92
CA MET A 1 49.34 -37.23 23.63
C MET A 1 48.22 -36.23 23.88
N ARG A 2 48.13 -35.18 23.05
CA ARG A 2 47.37 -33.95 23.32
C ARG A 2 45.89 -34.17 22.96
N LEU A 3 44.99 -33.89 23.90
CA LEU A 3 43.53 -33.91 23.69
C LEU A 3 43.14 -32.57 23.04
N GLY A 4 42.84 -32.60 21.74
CA GLY A 4 42.42 -31.42 20.98
C GLY A 4 40.95 -31.12 21.21
N THR A 5 40.67 -29.92 21.72
CA THR A 5 39.36 -29.29 21.81
C THR A 5 38.79 -29.06 20.41
N LEU A 6 37.62 -29.63 20.11
CA LEU A 6 36.83 -29.33 18.92
C LEU A 6 35.66 -28.43 19.31
N THR A 7 35.87 -27.12 19.14
CA THR A 7 34.86 -26.09 19.32
C THR A 7 33.91 -26.12 18.13
N LEU A 8 32.66 -26.53 18.35
CA LEU A 8 31.60 -26.53 17.35
C LEU A 8 31.08 -25.09 17.20
N ALA A 9 31.63 -24.34 16.26
CA ALA A 9 31.11 -23.01 15.89
C ALA A 9 29.87 -23.18 15.01
N GLY A 10 28.69 -23.10 15.62
CA GLY A 10 27.41 -23.02 14.91
C GLY A 10 27.27 -21.66 14.23
N CYS A 11 27.64 -21.57 12.96
CA CYS A 11 27.27 -20.44 12.11
C CYS A 11 25.76 -20.46 11.89
N LEU A 12 25.04 -19.67 12.69
CA LEU A 12 23.67 -19.26 12.42
C LEU A 12 23.67 -18.45 11.12
N LEU A 13 23.35 -19.12 10.01
CA LEU A 13 23.05 -18.49 8.73
C LEU A 13 21.76 -17.67 8.88
N SER A 14 21.91 -16.41 9.27
CA SER A 14 20.89 -15.38 9.13
C SER A 14 20.52 -15.29 7.65
N SER A 15 19.44 -15.99 7.28
CA SER A 15 18.88 -15.95 5.94
C SER A 15 18.18 -14.61 5.77
N THR A 16 18.91 -13.58 5.36
CA THR A 16 18.31 -12.37 4.81
C THR A 16 17.61 -12.77 3.52
N LEU A 17 16.29 -12.91 3.59
CA LEU A 17 15.42 -12.97 2.42
C LEU A 17 15.55 -11.63 1.68
N VAL A 18 16.58 -11.52 0.84
CA VAL A 18 16.63 -10.46 -0.17
C VAL A 18 15.50 -10.82 -1.13
N ALA A 19 14.38 -10.10 -1.03
CA ALA A 19 13.34 -10.17 -2.03
C ALA A 19 14.01 -9.91 -3.39
N VAL A 20 14.08 -10.94 -4.23
CA VAL A 20 14.53 -10.80 -5.62
C VAL A 20 13.50 -9.90 -6.28
N ALA A 21 13.84 -8.62 -6.35
CA ALA A 21 13.14 -7.67 -7.17
C ALA A 21 13.14 -8.25 -8.58
N ALA A 22 11.96 -8.40 -9.21
CA ALA A 22 11.89 -8.99 -10.55
C ALA A 22 12.87 -8.27 -11.49
N ASP A 23 13.33 -8.98 -12.53
CA ASP A 23 14.32 -8.48 -13.48
C ASP A 23 13.70 -7.33 -14.30
N ARG A 24 13.78 -6.12 -13.75
CA ARG A 24 13.21 -4.87 -14.28
C ARG A 24 14.34 -3.95 -14.65
N ASN A 25 14.08 -3.02 -15.56
CA ASN A 25 15.02 -1.95 -15.87
C ASN A 25 15.08 -0.92 -14.74
N TRP A 26 15.79 -1.27 -13.67
CA TRP A 26 15.94 -0.45 -12.47
C TRP A 26 16.77 0.79 -12.76
N GLN A 27 16.22 1.93 -12.40
CA GLN A 27 16.79 3.26 -12.51
C GLN A 27 16.97 3.86 -11.12
N THR A 28 17.84 4.86 -11.03
CA THR A 28 18.04 5.65 -9.81
C THR A 28 17.39 7.01 -10.01
N GLY A 29 16.67 7.48 -9.00
CA GLY A 29 16.10 8.83 -8.96
C GLY A 29 16.13 9.37 -7.54
N THR A 30 15.69 10.61 -7.38
CA THR A 30 15.55 11.26 -6.08
C THR A 30 14.09 11.57 -5.86
N LEU A 31 13.54 11.15 -4.73
CA LEU A 31 12.19 11.55 -4.33
C LEU A 31 12.22 13.01 -3.88
N THR A 32 11.59 13.91 -4.63
CA THR A 32 11.62 15.36 -4.37
C THR A 32 10.37 15.83 -3.63
N ALA A 33 9.24 15.15 -3.80
CA ALA A 33 8.02 15.45 -3.05
C ALA A 33 7.17 14.19 -2.85
N THR A 34 6.36 14.23 -1.80
CA THR A 34 5.36 13.20 -1.53
C THR A 34 4.10 13.84 -0.95
N GLU A 35 2.93 13.45 -1.44
CA GLU A 35 1.65 14.05 -1.05
C GLU A 35 0.59 12.95 -0.85
N ARG A 36 -0.12 13.00 0.29
CA ARG A 36 -1.25 12.10 0.52
C ARG A 36 -2.54 12.73 0.04
N GLN A 37 -3.24 12.04 -0.86
CA GLN A 37 -4.51 12.47 -1.42
C GLN A 37 -5.65 11.57 -0.96
N LYS A 38 -6.80 12.17 -0.68
CA LYS A 38 -8.02 11.46 -0.28
C LYS A 38 -9.15 11.86 -1.21
N ILE A 39 -9.63 10.91 -2.01
CA ILE A 39 -10.64 11.13 -3.04
C ILE A 39 -11.96 10.52 -2.57
N ARG A 40 -13.03 11.32 -2.54
CA ARG A 40 -14.38 10.83 -2.18
C ARG A 40 -15.01 10.12 -3.38
N GLN A 41 -15.32 8.83 -3.23
CA GLN A 41 -15.98 8.02 -4.28
C GLN A 41 -17.50 7.93 -4.11
N GLY A 42 -18.06 8.57 -3.10
CA GLY A 42 -19.50 8.53 -2.79
C GLY A 42 -19.75 7.93 -1.41
N SER A 43 -20.90 7.27 -1.24
CA SER A 43 -21.29 6.67 0.03
C SER A 43 -21.97 5.32 -0.21
N THR A 44 -21.65 4.30 0.60
CA THR A 44 -22.42 3.06 0.67
C THR A 44 -23.54 3.22 1.69
N MET A 45 -24.75 2.79 1.34
CA MET A 45 -25.89 2.70 2.28
C MET A 45 -26.19 1.23 2.55
N THR A 46 -26.14 0.84 3.81
CA THR A 46 -26.53 -0.50 4.27
C THR A 46 -27.80 -0.38 5.10
N THR A 47 -28.84 -1.10 4.71
CA THR A 47 -30.11 -1.16 5.46
C THR A 47 -30.23 -2.54 6.07
N ASN A 48 -30.31 -2.61 7.40
CA ASN A 48 -30.60 -3.83 8.13
C ASN A 48 -32.03 -3.76 8.64
N SER A 49 -32.82 -4.78 8.35
CA SER A 49 -34.21 -4.87 8.76
C SER A 49 -34.41 -6.11 9.62
N ASP A 50 -34.73 -5.91 10.89
CA ASP A 50 -35.07 -6.98 11.81
C ASP A 50 -36.58 -7.09 11.92
N SER A 51 -37.11 -8.30 11.78
CA SER A 51 -38.53 -8.58 11.96
C SER A 51 -38.73 -9.61 13.06
N SER A 52 -39.68 -9.34 13.94
CA SER A 52 -40.10 -10.27 14.98
C SER A 52 -41.61 -10.46 14.90
N ALA A 53 -42.04 -11.72 14.86
CA ALA A 53 -43.44 -12.10 14.99
C ALA A 53 -43.63 -12.70 16.38
N LYS A 54 -44.57 -12.16 17.15
CA LYS A 54 -44.98 -12.73 18.44
C LYS A 54 -46.34 -13.38 18.26
N ASP A 55 -46.39 -14.71 18.39
CA ASP A 55 -47.64 -15.45 18.37
C ASP A 55 -48.36 -15.27 19.71
N ARG A 56 -49.58 -14.72 19.67
CA ARG A 56 -50.42 -14.47 20.83
C ARG A 56 -51.72 -15.27 20.78
N GLY A 57 -51.73 -16.49 20.22
CA GLY A 57 -52.80 -17.49 20.39
C GLY A 57 -54.18 -17.14 19.79
N ASN A 58 -54.47 -15.87 19.51
CA ASN A 58 -55.67 -15.35 18.83
C ASN A 58 -55.30 -14.27 17.79
N GLY A 59 -54.02 -14.15 17.43
CA GLY A 59 -53.48 -13.19 16.47
C GLY A 59 -51.96 -13.09 16.57
N SER A 60 -51.30 -12.81 15.45
CA SER A 60 -49.85 -12.57 15.39
C SER A 60 -49.56 -11.08 15.35
N ASP A 61 -48.79 -10.57 16.31
CA ASP A 61 -48.29 -9.20 16.27
C ASP A 61 -46.97 -9.16 15.49
N TYR A 62 -46.94 -8.33 14.45
CA TYR A 62 -45.78 -8.15 13.58
C TYR A 62 -45.08 -6.83 13.89
N SER A 63 -43.78 -6.90 14.18
CA SER A 63 -42.94 -5.71 14.41
C SER A 63 -41.72 -5.76 13.50
N GLN A 64 -41.50 -4.66 12.76
CA GLN A 64 -40.32 -4.44 11.93
C GLN A 64 -39.55 -3.23 12.44
N ASN A 65 -38.25 -3.40 12.65
CA ASN A 65 -37.33 -2.31 12.91
C ASN A 65 -36.29 -2.26 11.79
N SER A 66 -36.01 -1.07 11.27
CA SER A 66 -35.01 -0.91 10.20
C SER A 66 -33.97 0.11 10.62
N THR A 67 -32.70 -0.29 10.58
CA THR A 67 -31.55 0.58 10.82
C THR A 67 -30.83 0.82 9.51
N THR A 68 -30.69 2.09 9.12
CA THR A 68 -29.93 2.48 7.93
C THR A 68 -28.61 3.10 8.34
N THR A 69 -27.50 2.54 7.88
CA THR A 69 -26.16 3.10 8.08
C THR A 69 -25.62 3.63 6.76
N LYS A 70 -25.17 4.87 6.75
CA LYS A 70 -24.49 5.50 5.62
C LYS A 70 -23.00 5.64 5.93
N THR A 71 -22.16 5.10 5.08
CA THR A 71 -20.70 5.20 5.21
C THR A 71 -20.15 5.90 3.97
N ASP A 72 -19.41 6.99 4.16
CA ASP A 72 -18.69 7.61 3.04
C ASP A 72 -17.48 6.77 2.64
N ASN A 73 -17.35 6.54 1.34
CA ASN A 73 -16.24 5.79 0.75
C ASN A 73 -15.18 6.77 0.28
N TYR A 74 -13.94 6.52 0.71
CA TYR A 74 -12.79 7.30 0.31
C TYR A 74 -11.69 6.38 -0.19
N GLU A 75 -11.08 6.77 -1.31
CA GLU A 75 -9.85 6.16 -1.79
C GLU A 75 -8.68 7.01 -1.36
N ASN A 76 -7.66 6.37 -0.81
CA ASN A 76 -6.45 7.04 -0.34
C ASN A 76 -5.34 6.77 -1.33
N TYR A 77 -4.62 7.82 -1.72
CA TYR A 77 -3.49 7.73 -2.62
C TYR A 77 -2.25 8.36 -1.99
N GLN A 78 -1.09 7.80 -2.30
CA GLN A 78 0.19 8.44 -2.07
C GLN A 78 0.79 8.85 -3.42
N VAL A 79 0.97 10.15 -3.61
CA VAL A 79 1.61 10.70 -4.81
C VAL A 79 3.08 10.91 -4.52
N TYR A 80 3.92 10.49 -5.46
CA TYR A 80 5.37 10.61 -5.44
C TYR A 80 5.84 11.44 -6.62
N THR A 81 6.70 12.42 -6.35
CA THR A 81 7.41 13.17 -7.40
C THR A 81 8.87 12.75 -7.38
N ILE A 82 9.32 12.12 -8.46
CA ILE A 82 10.65 11.51 -8.55
C ILE A 82 11.41 12.17 -9.69
N GLN A 83 12.56 12.75 -9.38
CA GLN A 83 13.48 13.31 -10.36
C GLN A 83 14.53 12.26 -10.74
N SER A 84 14.71 11.98 -12.02
CA SER A 84 15.78 11.12 -12.55
C SER A 84 16.37 11.76 -13.79
N GLY A 85 17.65 12.16 -13.72
CA GLY A 85 18.27 12.97 -14.75
C GLY A 85 17.47 14.25 -15.03
N ASP A 86 17.11 14.44 -16.30
CA ASP A 86 16.31 15.57 -16.79
C ASP A 86 14.80 15.29 -16.81
N THR A 87 14.35 14.20 -16.18
CA THR A 87 12.94 13.82 -16.14
C THR A 87 12.39 13.89 -14.72
N ILE A 88 11.18 14.43 -14.59
CA ILE A 88 10.38 14.42 -13.37
C ILE A 88 9.18 13.51 -13.63
N TYR A 89 9.07 12.44 -12.85
CA TYR A 89 7.94 11.53 -12.86
C TYR A 89 7.00 11.86 -11.71
N THR A 90 5.70 11.84 -11.98
CA THR A 90 4.67 11.82 -10.95
C THR A 90 4.00 10.47 -10.98
N ALA A 91 3.96 9.78 -9.84
CA ALA A 91 3.34 8.48 -9.69
C ALA A 91 2.38 8.45 -8.50
N SER A 92 1.25 7.76 -8.64
CA SER A 92 0.23 7.63 -7.60
C SER A 92 0.07 6.17 -7.18
N GLU A 93 0.36 5.88 -5.92
CA GLU A 93 0.10 4.59 -5.28
C GLU A 93 -1.29 4.58 -4.64
N HIS A 94 -2.05 3.53 -4.91
CA HIS A 94 -3.36 3.32 -4.30
C HIS A 94 -3.22 2.60 -2.96
N LEU A 95 -3.58 3.29 -1.88
CA LEU A 95 -3.59 2.75 -0.53
C LEU A 95 -4.92 2.03 -0.28
N LEU A 96 -4.94 0.73 -0.58
CA LEU A 96 -6.14 -0.13 -0.56
C LEU A 96 -6.91 -0.15 0.77
N PHE A 97 -6.24 0.16 1.88
CA PHE A 97 -6.86 0.19 3.20
C PHE A 97 -6.56 1.52 3.90
N PRO A 98 -7.46 1.99 4.80
CA PRO A 98 -7.22 3.20 5.59
C PRO A 98 -5.93 3.18 6.43
N TRP A 99 -5.41 1.99 6.74
CA TRP A 99 -4.17 1.79 7.51
C TRP A 99 -2.96 1.42 6.63
N SER A 100 -3.10 1.39 5.31
CA SER A 100 -2.00 1.09 4.40
C SER A 100 -0.88 2.12 4.55
N LYS A 101 0.34 1.63 4.75
CA LYS A 101 1.54 2.48 4.81
C LYS A 101 2.05 2.73 3.38
N PRO A 102 2.44 3.96 3.06
CA PRO A 102 3.07 4.27 1.78
C PRO A 102 4.51 3.72 1.76
N ALA A 103 5.13 3.72 0.59
CA ALA A 103 6.56 3.48 0.46
C ALA A 103 7.39 4.34 1.44
N GLY A 104 8.17 3.68 2.30
CA GLY A 104 9.04 4.31 3.28
C GLY A 104 10.32 4.83 2.63
N ILE A 105 10.23 5.93 1.89
CA ILE A 105 11.37 6.55 1.22
C ILE A 105 11.67 7.89 1.87
N THR A 106 12.94 8.11 2.19
CA THR A 106 13.40 9.40 2.69
C THR A 106 13.41 10.47 1.58
N LEU A 107 12.73 11.59 1.79
CA LEU A 107 12.76 12.74 0.88
C LEU A 107 14.21 13.23 0.64
N GLY A 108 14.52 13.56 -0.61
CA GLY A 108 15.81 14.07 -1.04
C GLY A 108 16.91 13.01 -1.15
N LYS A 109 16.65 11.74 -0.80
CA LYS A 109 17.62 10.66 -0.98
C LYS A 109 17.48 9.95 -2.33
N PRO A 110 18.58 9.38 -2.85
CA PRO A 110 18.51 8.47 -3.99
C PRO A 110 17.66 7.25 -3.65
N MET A 111 16.79 6.87 -4.57
CA MET A 111 15.91 5.72 -4.49
C MET A 111 15.93 4.94 -5.82
N LYS A 112 15.57 3.65 -5.77
CA LYS A 112 15.50 2.81 -6.97
C LYS A 112 14.08 2.65 -7.44
N PHE A 113 13.84 2.91 -8.72
CA PHE A 113 12.53 2.72 -9.32
C PHE A 113 12.64 2.08 -10.71
N ALA A 114 11.55 1.50 -11.20
CA ALA A 114 11.44 1.03 -12.57
C ALA A 114 10.09 1.48 -13.14
N VAL A 115 10.04 1.79 -14.43
CA VAL A 115 8.81 2.17 -15.12
C VAL A 115 8.51 1.14 -16.20
N GLU A 116 7.33 0.55 -16.16
CA GLU A 116 6.89 -0.47 -17.11
C GLU A 116 5.41 -0.31 -17.42
N LYS A 117 5.06 -0.14 -18.71
CA LYS A 117 3.67 -0.12 -19.19
C LYS A 117 2.75 0.82 -18.37
N GLY A 118 3.24 2.00 -17.99
CA GLY A 118 2.50 2.99 -17.19
C GLY A 118 2.42 2.71 -15.69
N SER A 119 2.96 1.59 -15.21
CA SER A 119 3.21 1.36 -13.78
C SER A 119 4.61 1.81 -13.41
N MET A 120 4.75 2.35 -12.21
CA MET A 120 6.03 2.59 -11.57
C MET A 120 6.19 1.62 -10.40
N TYR A 121 7.35 0.99 -10.31
CA TYR A 121 7.74 0.17 -9.19
C TYR A 121 8.82 0.87 -8.40
N ILE A 122 8.62 0.99 -7.10
CA ILE A 122 9.41 1.79 -6.20
C ILE A 122 10.00 0.83 -5.15
N LEU A 123 11.32 0.84 -4.97
CA LEU A 123 11.96 0.17 -3.85
C LEU A 123 12.06 1.17 -2.68
N ASP A 124 11.49 0.81 -1.53
CA ASP A 124 11.64 1.58 -0.30
C ASP A 124 13.00 1.35 0.38
N ASP A 125 13.24 2.08 1.47
CA ASP A 125 14.49 2.01 2.23
C ASP A 125 14.69 0.61 2.90
N ASP A 126 13.63 -0.17 3.07
CA ASP A 126 13.67 -1.56 3.57
C ASP A 126 13.89 -2.61 2.44
N GLY A 127 13.94 -2.17 1.17
CA GLY A 127 14.02 -3.03 0.00
C GLY A 127 12.70 -3.68 -0.41
N LYS A 128 11.56 -3.22 0.11
CA LYS A 128 10.23 -3.67 -0.32
C LYS A 128 9.81 -2.93 -1.58
N GLN A 129 9.09 -3.64 -2.44
CA GLN A 129 8.58 -3.10 -3.67
C GLN A 129 7.15 -2.57 -3.48
N HIS A 130 6.94 -1.33 -3.91
CA HIS A 130 5.65 -0.65 -3.95
C HIS A 130 5.26 -0.42 -5.41
N LYS A 131 3.97 -0.52 -5.72
CA LYS A 131 3.46 -0.32 -7.08
C LYS A 131 2.62 0.96 -7.12
N ALA A 132 3.02 1.87 -7.97
CA ALA A 132 2.31 3.10 -8.29
C ALA A 132 1.93 3.14 -9.77
N THR A 133 0.99 4.00 -10.13
CA THR A 133 0.64 4.31 -11.52
C THR A 133 1.31 5.61 -11.90
N VAL A 134 1.98 5.67 -13.06
CA VAL A 134 2.54 6.93 -13.57
C VAL A 134 1.38 7.82 -14.00
N THR A 135 1.24 8.98 -13.35
CA THR A 135 0.18 9.96 -13.63
C THR A 135 0.70 11.15 -14.43
N GLY A 136 2.01 11.37 -14.47
CA GLY A 136 2.61 12.46 -15.23
C GLY A 136 4.10 12.27 -15.47
N THR A 137 4.61 12.93 -16.51
CA THR A 137 6.04 13.01 -16.81
C THR A 137 6.33 14.40 -17.38
N ALA A 138 7.35 15.06 -16.85
CA ALA A 138 7.80 16.39 -17.26
C ALA A 138 9.31 16.42 -17.43
N LEU A 139 9.82 17.36 -18.22
CA LEU A 139 11.24 17.65 -18.28
C LEU A 139 11.62 18.60 -17.15
N LYS A 140 12.80 18.38 -16.58
CA LYS A 140 13.41 19.31 -15.63
C LYS A 140 13.76 20.59 -16.37
N GLN A 141 13.26 21.72 -15.87
CA GLN A 141 13.54 23.05 -16.40
C GLN A 141 14.89 23.60 -15.93
#